data_AF-A0A954LW42-F1
#
_entry.id   AF-A0A954LW42-F1
#
_cell.length_a   1.000
_cell.length_b   1.000
_cell.length_c   1.000
_cell.angle_alpha   90.00
_cell.angle_beta   90.00
_cell.angle_gamma   90.00
#
_symmetry.space_group_name_H-M   'P 1'
#
loop_
_entity.id
_entity.type
_entity.pdbx_description
1 polymer ?
#
loop_
_entity_poly.entity_id
_entity_poly.type
_entity_poly.pdbx_seq_one_letter_code
_entity_poly.pdbx_strand_id
1 'polypeptide(L)'
;MHEFVLEVLHDHKLIDGTLVGVDSTTLEANAAVKSIVRKDTGEHWEAYVRRLAEANGVEIKSKSDLIRYDKDRNKRGKKKVSNDEWTSPADPDARITKMKDGRTHLAYKAEHVVDLNTEAIIEAEVYYANEADTATLVPSLEQAQQHLDKSTGLLCDIKKVVADKGYHAVDTLTECRESLGFRSNLGNAAGAAGIR
;
A
#
# COMPACT_ATOMS: atom_id res chain seq x y z
N MET A 1 -21.90 -5.02 -9.31
CA MET A 1 -21.63 -3.82 -10.15
C MET A 1 -20.41 -4.04 -11.01
N HIS A 2 -19.29 -4.47 -10.42
CA HIS A 2 -18.05 -4.74 -11.15
C HIS A 2 -18.19 -5.84 -12.22
N GLU A 3 -18.75 -6.99 -11.86
CA GLU A 3 -19.04 -8.11 -12.78
C GLU A 3 -19.84 -7.67 -14.03
N PHE A 4 -20.89 -6.88 -13.84
CA PHE A 4 -21.68 -6.33 -14.95
C PHE A 4 -20.85 -5.49 -15.92
N VAL A 5 -19.89 -4.70 -15.43
CA VAL A 5 -19.00 -3.92 -16.30
C VAL A 5 -18.11 -4.87 -17.11
N LEU A 6 -17.58 -5.93 -16.49
CA LEU A 6 -16.76 -6.92 -17.19
C LEU A 6 -17.55 -7.69 -18.25
N GLU A 7 -18.83 -8.01 -17.98
CA GLU A 7 -19.75 -8.60 -18.97
C GLU A 7 -19.93 -7.68 -20.19
N VAL A 8 -20.18 -6.38 -19.96
CA VAL A 8 -20.29 -5.40 -21.07
C VAL A 8 -18.97 -5.30 -21.85
N LEU A 9 -17.83 -5.29 -21.17
CA LEU A 9 -16.52 -5.29 -21.84
C LEU A 9 -16.34 -6.56 -22.67
N HIS A 10 -16.78 -7.72 -22.17
CA HIS A 10 -16.71 -8.98 -22.88
C HIS A 10 -17.55 -8.97 -24.17
N ASP A 11 -18.81 -8.53 -24.08
CA ASP A 11 -19.71 -8.42 -25.23
C ASP A 11 -19.13 -7.53 -26.34
N HIS A 12 -18.38 -6.51 -25.96
CA HIS A 12 -17.69 -5.59 -26.86
C HIS A 12 -16.25 -5.99 -27.21
N LYS A 13 -15.76 -7.14 -26.73
CA LYS A 13 -14.38 -7.64 -26.95
C LYS A 13 -13.30 -6.67 -26.46
N LEU A 14 -13.57 -5.99 -25.34
CA LEU A 14 -12.70 -5.04 -24.66
C LEU A 14 -12.04 -5.64 -23.40
N ILE A 15 -12.07 -6.96 -23.26
CA ILE A 15 -11.38 -7.69 -22.20
C ILE A 15 -10.92 -9.06 -22.73
N ASP A 16 -9.70 -9.45 -22.37
CA ASP A 16 -9.05 -10.73 -22.63
C ASP A 16 -8.91 -11.56 -21.35
N GLY A 17 -8.50 -10.93 -20.24
CA GLY A 17 -8.41 -11.52 -18.90
C GLY A 17 -7.23 -12.47 -18.69
N THR A 18 -6.42 -12.79 -19.71
CA THR A 18 -5.41 -13.85 -19.59
C THR A 18 -4.02 -13.36 -19.16
N LEU A 19 -3.65 -12.13 -19.52
CA LEU A 19 -2.40 -11.48 -19.15
C LEU A 19 -2.72 -10.21 -18.36
N VAL A 20 -2.39 -10.23 -17.06
CA VAL A 20 -2.73 -9.14 -16.16
C VAL A 20 -1.49 -8.45 -15.59
N GLY A 21 -1.65 -7.17 -15.29
CA GLY A 21 -0.71 -6.34 -14.55
C GLY A 21 -1.23 -6.06 -13.16
N VAL A 22 -0.36 -6.08 -12.15
CA VAL A 22 -0.69 -5.59 -10.81
C VAL A 22 0.23 -4.43 -10.46
N ASP A 23 -0.37 -3.31 -10.08
CA ASP A 23 0.35 -2.14 -9.58
C ASP A 23 -0.41 -1.53 -8.41
N SER A 24 0.32 -0.78 -7.59
CA SER A 24 -0.27 -0.04 -6.50
C SER A 24 0.29 1.36 -6.35
N THR A 25 -0.54 2.21 -5.75
CA THR A 25 -0.16 3.58 -5.43
C THR A 25 -0.64 3.96 -4.04
N THR A 26 0.09 4.89 -3.43
CA THR A 26 -0.27 5.41 -2.12
C THR A 26 -1.23 6.59 -2.29
N LEU A 27 -2.37 6.54 -1.61
CA LEU A 27 -3.36 7.61 -1.57
C LEU A 27 -3.28 8.33 -0.23
N GLU A 28 -2.99 9.64 -0.25
CA GLU A 28 -2.95 10.43 0.98
C GLU A 28 -4.34 10.45 1.64
N ALA A 29 -4.39 10.13 2.93
CA ALA A 29 -5.61 10.19 3.71
C ALA A 29 -5.91 11.65 4.09
N ASN A 30 -7.18 11.97 4.32
CA ASN A 30 -7.59 13.26 4.86
C ASN A 30 -7.33 13.35 6.38
N ALA A 31 -6.08 13.08 6.78
CA ALA A 31 -5.64 13.03 8.16
C ALA A 31 -4.19 13.47 8.29
N ALA A 32 -3.83 14.11 9.40
CA ALA A 32 -2.51 14.71 9.57
C ALA A 32 -1.66 13.95 10.59
N VAL A 33 -0.38 13.74 10.27
CA VAL A 33 0.58 13.13 11.22
C VAL A 33 0.71 13.94 12.51
N LYS A 34 0.46 15.25 12.48
CA LYS A 34 0.49 16.11 13.68
C LYS A 34 -0.66 15.86 14.66
N SER A 35 -1.75 15.23 14.22
CA SER A 35 -2.96 14.97 15.03
C SER A 35 -3.07 13.53 15.51
N ILE A 36 -2.04 12.71 15.31
CA ILE A 36 -2.01 11.34 15.82
C ILE A 36 -2.00 11.30 17.35
N VAL A 37 -2.50 10.20 17.88
CA VAL A 37 -2.51 9.88 19.30
C VAL A 37 -1.88 8.52 19.54
N ARG A 38 -1.33 8.35 20.74
CA ARG A 38 -0.91 7.05 21.25
C ARG A 38 -2.12 6.13 21.41
N LYS A 39 -2.05 4.90 20.93
CA LYS A 39 -3.13 3.91 21.07
C LYS A 39 -3.37 3.48 22.52
N ASP A 40 -2.30 3.40 23.32
CA ASP A 40 -2.34 2.93 24.71
C ASP A 40 -2.93 3.95 25.70
N THR A 41 -2.70 5.23 25.45
CA THR A 41 -2.92 6.32 26.42
C THR A 41 -3.81 7.43 25.88
N GLY A 42 -4.06 7.49 24.57
CA GLY A 42 -4.70 8.63 23.90
C GLY A 42 -3.83 9.90 23.87
N GLU A 43 -2.57 9.81 24.32
CA GLU A 43 -1.66 10.95 24.43
C GLU A 43 -1.35 11.54 23.04
N HIS A 44 -1.62 12.83 22.84
CA HIS A 44 -1.20 13.56 21.63
C HIS A 44 0.33 13.74 21.60
N TRP A 45 0.88 13.94 20.39
CA TRP A 45 2.33 14.06 20.17
C TRP A 45 3.04 15.05 21.10
N GLU A 46 2.48 16.25 21.32
CA GLU A 46 3.13 17.25 22.17
C GLU A 46 3.24 16.81 23.63
N ALA A 47 2.20 16.17 24.18
CA ALA A 47 2.21 15.63 25.54
C ALA A 47 3.24 14.51 25.68
N TYR A 48 3.28 13.59 24.70
CA TYR A 48 4.25 12.50 24.64
C TYR A 48 5.70 13.01 24.67
N VAL A 49 6.01 14.01 23.85
CA VAL A 49 7.36 14.58 23.82
C VAL A 49 7.72 15.28 25.14
N ARG A 50 6.76 15.95 25.80
CA ARG A 50 6.99 16.56 27.13
C ARG A 50 7.29 15.52 28.20
N ARG A 51 6.49 14.46 28.29
CA ARG A 51 6.72 13.36 29.23
C ARG A 51 8.08 12.69 29.01
N LEU A 52 8.47 12.50 27.75
CA LEU A 52 9.81 12.01 27.43
C LEU A 52 10.92 12.99 27.85
N ALA A 53 10.71 14.30 27.73
CA ALA A 53 11.70 15.28 28.16
C ALA A 53 11.88 15.23 29.68
N GLU A 54 10.77 15.23 30.44
CA GLU A 54 10.76 15.12 31.89
C GLU A 54 11.44 13.84 32.38
N ALA A 55 11.11 12.68 31.79
CA ALA A 55 11.74 11.40 32.12
C ALA A 55 13.26 11.37 31.83
N ASN A 56 13.76 12.24 30.94
CA ASN A 56 15.18 12.41 30.65
C ASN A 56 15.81 13.60 31.41
N GLY A 57 15.09 14.22 32.35
CA GLY A 57 15.57 15.37 33.13
C GLY A 57 15.74 16.66 32.32
N VAL A 58 15.06 16.79 31.18
CA VAL A 58 15.12 17.96 30.30
C VAL A 58 13.93 18.88 30.56
N GLU A 59 14.21 20.09 31.03
CA GLU A 59 13.19 21.11 31.28
C GLU A 59 12.73 21.77 29.95
N ILE A 60 11.42 21.76 29.68
CA ILE A 60 10.82 22.36 28.47
C ILE A 60 9.97 23.58 28.86
N LYS A 61 10.53 24.79 28.71
CA LYS A 61 9.87 26.06 29.10
C LYS A 61 8.99 26.65 28.01
N SER A 62 9.26 26.32 26.75
CA SER A 62 8.55 26.89 25.61
C SER A 62 8.22 25.85 24.53
N LYS A 63 7.37 26.24 23.59
CA LYS A 63 7.08 25.42 22.39
C LYS A 63 8.34 25.24 21.51
N SER A 64 9.20 26.26 21.47
CA SER A 64 10.47 26.20 20.73
C SER A 64 11.42 25.16 21.34
N ASP A 65 11.49 25.06 22.68
CA ASP A 65 12.28 24.05 23.37
C ASP A 65 11.78 22.64 23.06
N LEU A 66 10.45 22.46 23.03
CA LEU A 66 9.82 21.18 22.68
C LEU A 66 10.19 20.76 21.25
N ILE A 67 10.09 21.68 20.30
CA ILE A 67 10.45 21.43 18.89
C ILE A 67 11.93 21.08 18.77
N ARG A 68 12.82 21.80 19.47
CA ARG A 68 14.25 21.52 19.45
C ARG A 68 14.56 20.14 20.01
N TYR A 69 13.98 19.80 21.16
CA TYR A 69 14.14 18.48 21.77
C TYR A 69 13.67 17.35 20.84
N ASP A 70 12.50 17.49 20.21
CA ASP A 70 11.99 16.48 19.28
C ASP A 70 12.84 16.36 18.01
N LYS A 71 13.33 17.50 17.46
CA LYS A 71 14.29 17.50 16.35
C LYS A 71 15.58 16.76 16.71
N ASP A 72 16.10 16.97 17.91
CA ASP A 72 17.31 16.30 18.36
C ASP A 72 17.07 14.80 18.64
N ARG A 73 15.87 14.41 19.08
CA ARG A 73 15.47 12.99 19.10
C ARG A 73 15.48 12.39 17.69
N ASN A 74 14.95 13.11 16.71
CA ASN A 74 14.92 12.66 15.31
C ASN A 74 16.34 12.45 14.75
N LYS A 75 17.25 13.42 14.93
CA LYS A 75 18.65 13.32 14.49
C LYS A 75 19.39 12.10 15.08
N ARG A 76 19.00 11.68 16.29
CA ARG A 76 19.57 10.53 17.00
C ARG A 76 18.85 9.20 16.68
N GLY A 77 17.90 9.19 15.74
CA GLY A 77 17.09 8.01 15.41
C GLY A 77 16.14 7.56 16.54
N LYS A 78 15.89 8.41 17.53
CA LYS A 78 15.03 8.12 18.70
C LYS A 78 13.57 8.52 18.50
N LYS A 79 13.25 9.21 17.40
CA LYS A 79 11.88 9.53 17.02
C LYS A 79 11.33 8.36 16.20
N LYS A 80 10.39 7.62 16.77
CA LYS A 80 9.66 6.55 16.09
C LYS A 80 8.18 6.90 16.05
N VAL A 81 7.56 6.67 14.90
CA VAL A 81 6.14 6.90 14.65
C VAL A 81 5.62 5.66 13.91
N SER A 82 5.39 4.58 14.65
CA SER A 82 4.93 3.30 14.09
C SER A 82 3.41 3.16 14.17
N ASN A 83 2.84 2.37 13.26
CA ASN A 83 1.41 2.04 13.26
C ASN A 83 0.98 1.22 14.48
N ASP A 84 1.89 0.53 15.16
CA ASP A 84 1.58 -0.24 16.37
C ASP A 84 1.24 0.67 17.56
N GLU A 85 1.90 1.83 17.62
CA GLU A 85 1.83 2.72 18.77
C GLU A 85 0.94 3.93 18.54
N TRP A 86 0.74 4.32 17.28
CA TRP A 86 0.07 5.57 16.91
C TRP A 86 -1.12 5.30 15.99
N THR A 87 -2.15 6.13 16.15
CA THR A 87 -3.33 6.13 15.27
C THR A 87 -3.83 7.56 15.05
N SER A 88 -4.62 7.76 13.99
CA SER A 88 -5.32 9.01 13.75
C SER A 88 -6.77 8.92 14.25
N PRO A 89 -7.20 9.78 15.18
CA PRO A 89 -8.60 9.83 15.61
C PRO A 89 -9.56 10.27 14.50
N ALA A 90 -9.08 11.08 13.55
CA ALA A 90 -9.88 11.58 12.44
C ALA A 90 -10.10 10.53 11.34
N ASP A 91 -9.18 9.56 11.26
CA ASP A 91 -9.21 8.47 10.30
C ASP A 91 -8.47 7.25 10.89
N PRO A 92 -9.17 6.37 11.64
CA PRO A 92 -8.55 5.22 12.31
C PRO A 92 -8.01 4.15 11.36
N ASP A 93 -8.45 4.15 10.09
CA ASP A 93 -8.06 3.17 9.09
C ASP A 93 -6.83 3.62 8.30
N ALA A 94 -6.56 4.92 8.22
CA ALA A 94 -5.33 5.42 7.64
C ALA A 94 -4.08 4.90 8.37
N ARG A 95 -3.00 4.71 7.62
CA ARG A 95 -1.74 4.19 8.15
C ARG A 95 -0.59 5.12 7.87
N ILE A 96 0.28 5.24 8.86
CA ILE A 96 1.52 5.98 8.77
C ILE A 96 2.44 5.25 7.80
N THR A 97 2.74 5.86 6.67
CA THR A 97 3.60 5.29 5.63
C THR A 97 4.50 6.36 5.02
N LYS A 98 5.51 5.95 4.24
CA LYS A 98 6.29 6.87 3.42
C LYS A 98 5.66 6.98 2.03
N MET A 99 5.37 8.20 1.61
CA MET A 99 4.89 8.52 0.27
C MET A 99 6.04 8.42 -0.74
N LYS A 100 5.70 8.41 -2.05
CA LYS A 100 6.68 8.38 -3.16
C LYS A 100 7.67 9.55 -3.15
N ASP A 101 7.31 10.69 -2.53
CA ASP A 101 8.21 11.84 -2.35
C ASP A 101 9.14 11.73 -1.12
N GLY A 102 9.10 10.60 -0.42
CA GLY A 102 9.92 10.30 0.75
C GLY A 102 9.40 10.84 2.08
N ARG A 103 8.31 11.64 2.09
CA ARG A 103 7.71 12.16 3.33
C ARG A 103 6.81 11.12 3.99
N THR A 104 6.68 11.23 5.31
CA THR A 104 5.79 10.36 6.10
C THR A 104 4.42 11.00 6.25
N HIS A 105 3.38 10.33 5.77
CA HIS A 105 1.99 10.77 5.79
C HIS A 105 1.09 9.67 6.36
N LEU A 106 -0.17 10.00 6.59
CA LEU A 106 -1.24 9.01 6.75
C LEU A 106 -1.83 8.73 5.38
N ALA A 107 -2.01 7.46 5.05
CA ALA A 107 -2.41 7.07 3.71
C ALA A 107 -3.14 5.73 3.68
N TYR A 108 -3.62 5.42 2.48
CA TYR A 108 -4.10 4.13 2.00
C TYR A 108 -3.22 3.63 0.85
N LYS A 109 -3.29 2.34 0.58
CA LYS A 109 -2.72 1.71 -0.62
C LYS A 109 -3.88 1.36 -1.55
N ALA A 110 -3.90 1.93 -2.74
CA ALA A 110 -4.81 1.50 -3.80
C ALA A 110 -4.07 0.55 -4.73
N GLU A 111 -4.56 -0.67 -4.87
CA GLU A 111 -4.00 -1.70 -5.73
C GLU A 111 -5.02 -2.08 -6.80
N HIS A 112 -4.56 -2.33 -8.01
CA HIS A 112 -5.42 -2.70 -9.12
C HIS A 112 -4.81 -3.82 -9.96
N VAL A 113 -5.69 -4.68 -10.47
CA VAL A 113 -5.38 -5.72 -11.45
C VAL A 113 -5.95 -5.28 -12.79
N VAL A 114 -5.10 -5.15 -13.79
CA VAL A 114 -5.48 -4.68 -15.13
C VAL A 114 -5.21 -5.74 -16.18
N ASP A 115 -6.09 -5.87 -17.15
CA ASP A 115 -5.82 -6.55 -18.41
C ASP A 115 -4.78 -5.77 -19.21
N LEU A 116 -3.63 -6.38 -19.52
CA LEU A 116 -2.57 -5.67 -20.25
C LEU A 116 -2.78 -5.59 -21.76
N ASN A 117 -3.72 -6.36 -22.31
CA ASN A 117 -4.06 -6.30 -23.73
C ASN A 117 -5.09 -5.20 -24.02
N THR A 118 -5.98 -4.93 -23.06
CA THR A 118 -7.11 -4.00 -23.26
C THR A 118 -7.13 -2.82 -22.30
N GLU A 119 -6.26 -2.81 -21.28
CA GLU A 119 -6.21 -1.81 -20.19
C GLU A 119 -7.45 -1.80 -19.29
N ALA A 120 -8.32 -2.81 -19.40
CA ALA A 120 -9.49 -2.95 -18.53
C ALA A 120 -9.08 -3.25 -17.08
N ILE A 121 -9.69 -2.55 -16.12
CA ILE A 121 -9.51 -2.85 -14.69
C ILE A 121 -10.38 -4.04 -14.31
N ILE A 122 -9.74 -5.16 -13.96
CA ILE A 122 -10.38 -6.41 -13.54
C ILE A 122 -10.60 -6.43 -12.03
N GLU A 123 -9.73 -5.79 -11.26
CA GLU A 123 -9.96 -5.60 -9.82
C GLU A 123 -9.34 -4.30 -9.33
N ALA A 124 -9.96 -3.68 -8.32
CA ALA A 124 -9.42 -2.52 -7.64
C ALA A 124 -9.80 -2.53 -6.15
N GLU A 125 -8.79 -2.64 -5.29
CA GLU A 125 -8.96 -2.77 -3.84
C GLU A 125 -8.15 -1.70 -3.09
N VAL A 126 -8.65 -1.26 -1.93
CA VAL A 126 -7.98 -0.28 -1.08
C VAL A 126 -7.54 -0.95 0.21
N TYR A 127 -6.23 -1.18 0.32
CA TYR A 127 -5.58 -1.72 1.49
C TYR A 127 -5.11 -0.62 2.45
N TYR A 128 -4.83 -1.05 3.67
CA TYR A 128 -4.03 -0.28 4.63
C TYR A 128 -2.63 0.04 4.04
N ALA A 129 -2.16 1.28 4.18
CA ALA A 129 -0.91 1.70 3.51
C ALA A 129 0.38 1.10 4.08
N ASN A 130 0.29 0.29 5.13
CA ASN A 130 1.42 -0.47 5.67
C ASN A 130 1.41 -1.95 5.22
N GLU A 131 0.43 -2.36 4.41
CA GLU A 131 0.45 -3.68 3.79
C GLU A 131 1.48 -3.72 2.66
N ALA A 132 2.30 -4.76 2.67
CA ALA A 132 3.34 -4.94 1.67
C ALA A 132 2.76 -5.45 0.35
N ASP A 133 3.34 -5.05 -0.78
CA ASP A 133 3.01 -5.54 -2.12
C ASP A 133 2.98 -7.07 -2.21
N THR A 134 3.96 -7.73 -1.59
CA THR A 134 4.05 -9.18 -1.53
C THR A 134 2.91 -9.85 -0.78
N ALA A 135 2.28 -9.14 0.17
CA ALA A 135 1.19 -9.66 1.00
C ALA A 135 -0.18 -9.52 0.32
N THR A 136 -0.33 -8.57 -0.61
CA THR A 136 -1.62 -8.28 -1.26
C THR A 136 -1.73 -8.85 -2.67
N LEU A 137 -0.62 -9.22 -3.33
CA LEU A 137 -0.63 -9.72 -4.71
C LEU A 137 -1.58 -10.90 -4.94
N VAL A 138 -1.44 -11.95 -4.14
CA VAL A 138 -2.22 -13.18 -4.29
C VAL A 138 -3.71 -12.91 -4.03
N PRO A 139 -4.09 -12.24 -2.93
CA PRO A 139 -5.48 -11.81 -2.72
C PRO A 139 -6.06 -11.01 -3.89
N SER A 140 -5.32 -10.04 -4.42
CA SER A 140 -5.78 -9.23 -5.57
C SER A 140 -6.01 -10.07 -6.82
N LEU A 141 -5.14 -11.05 -7.11
CA LEU A 141 -5.30 -11.95 -8.25
C LEU A 141 -6.46 -12.93 -8.07
N GLU A 142 -6.67 -13.45 -6.86
CA GLU A 142 -7.79 -14.32 -6.55
C GLU A 142 -9.12 -13.60 -6.71
N GLN A 143 -9.22 -12.36 -6.23
CA GLN A 143 -10.40 -11.53 -6.38
C GLN A 143 -10.65 -11.18 -7.85
N ALA A 144 -9.60 -10.83 -8.60
CA ALA A 144 -9.69 -10.63 -10.04
C ALA A 144 -10.22 -11.89 -10.76
N GLN A 145 -9.70 -13.07 -10.44
CA GLN A 145 -10.19 -14.33 -11.02
C GLN A 145 -11.66 -14.58 -10.66
N GLN A 146 -12.05 -14.37 -9.41
CA GLN A 146 -13.46 -14.50 -9.01
C GLN A 146 -14.38 -13.55 -9.77
N HIS A 147 -13.93 -12.33 -10.08
CA HIS A 147 -14.71 -11.39 -10.89
C HIS A 147 -14.86 -11.87 -12.34
N LEU A 148 -13.82 -12.44 -12.93
CA LEU A 148 -13.89 -13.07 -14.25
C LEU A 148 -14.85 -14.27 -14.24
N ASP A 149 -14.71 -15.18 -13.28
CA ASP A 149 -15.51 -16.42 -13.18
C ASP A 149 -17.02 -16.15 -13.01
N LYS A 150 -17.37 -15.08 -12.29
CA LYS A 150 -18.77 -14.69 -12.07
C LYS A 150 -19.38 -13.93 -13.25
N SER A 151 -18.54 -13.39 -14.15
CA SER A 151 -19.00 -12.64 -15.32
C SER A 151 -19.50 -13.60 -16.40
N THR A 152 -20.78 -13.50 -16.74
CA THR A 152 -21.44 -14.39 -17.69
C THR A 152 -20.77 -14.34 -19.07
N GLY A 153 -20.35 -15.49 -19.60
CA GLY A 153 -19.72 -15.60 -20.93
C GLY A 153 -18.21 -15.40 -20.94
N LEU A 154 -17.62 -14.82 -19.89
CA LEU A 154 -16.18 -14.60 -19.77
C LEU A 154 -15.49 -15.75 -19.03
N LEU A 155 -15.44 -16.92 -19.67
CA LEU A 155 -14.73 -18.10 -19.13
C LEU A 155 -13.23 -18.02 -19.48
N CYS A 156 -12.47 -17.23 -18.73
CA CYS A 156 -11.02 -17.12 -18.90
C CYS A 156 -10.28 -17.22 -17.57
N ASP A 157 -9.18 -17.97 -17.58
CA ASP A 157 -8.24 -18.01 -16.46
C ASP A 157 -7.15 -16.97 -16.69
N ILE A 158 -6.81 -16.24 -15.64
CA ILE A 158 -5.56 -15.50 -15.59
C ILE A 158 -4.43 -16.51 -15.76
N LYS A 159 -3.51 -16.28 -16.71
CA LYS A 159 -2.41 -17.21 -17.01
C LYS A 159 -1.06 -16.61 -16.74
N LYS A 160 -0.96 -15.29 -16.85
CA LYS A 160 0.29 -14.55 -16.72
C LYS A 160 0.06 -13.29 -15.92
N VAL A 161 1.00 -13.03 -15.03
CA VAL A 161 1.02 -11.83 -14.18
C VAL A 161 2.32 -11.09 -14.39
N VAL A 162 2.21 -9.79 -14.61
CA VAL A 162 3.31 -8.83 -14.58
C VAL A 162 3.09 -7.91 -13.38
N ALA A 163 4.12 -7.71 -12.57
CA ALA A 163 4.07 -6.81 -11.43
C ALA A 163 5.43 -6.15 -11.22
N ASP A 164 5.44 -5.01 -10.54
CA ASP A 164 6.68 -4.32 -10.20
C ASP A 164 7.56 -5.16 -9.24
N LYS A 165 8.83 -4.82 -9.14
CA LYS A 165 9.80 -5.45 -8.24
C LYS A 165 9.36 -5.43 -6.77
N GLY A 166 8.53 -4.48 -6.36
CA GLY A 166 7.93 -4.47 -5.01
C GLY A 166 7.23 -5.78 -4.65
N TYR A 167 6.70 -6.49 -5.65
CA TYR A 167 6.00 -7.77 -5.53
C TYR A 167 6.94 -9.00 -5.54
N HIS A 168 8.25 -8.80 -5.62
CA HIS A 168 9.24 -9.88 -5.74
C HIS A 168 9.64 -10.45 -4.36
N ALA A 169 8.88 -11.41 -3.85
CA ALA A 169 9.31 -12.33 -2.79
C ALA A 169 9.26 -13.78 -3.28
N VAL A 170 10.20 -14.60 -2.82
CA VAL A 170 10.31 -16.02 -3.22
C VAL A 170 9.05 -16.80 -2.87
N ASP A 171 8.48 -16.54 -1.70
CA ASP A 171 7.26 -17.21 -1.23
C ASP A 171 6.06 -16.78 -2.08
N THR A 172 5.88 -15.49 -2.34
CA THR A 172 4.84 -14.96 -3.24
C THR A 172 4.93 -15.54 -4.65
N LEU A 173 6.15 -15.68 -5.20
CA LEU A 173 6.38 -16.31 -6.50
C LEU A 173 6.01 -17.78 -6.52
N THR A 174 6.29 -18.48 -5.43
CA THR A 174 5.98 -19.91 -5.26
C THR A 174 4.47 -20.09 -5.14
N GLU A 175 3.80 -19.25 -4.36
CA GLU A 175 2.35 -19.26 -4.18
C GLU A 175 1.59 -18.92 -5.47
N CYS A 176 2.03 -17.91 -6.24
CA CYS A 176 1.46 -17.64 -7.57
C CYS A 176 1.57 -18.85 -8.50
N ARG A 177 2.63 -19.65 -8.37
CA ARG A 177 2.86 -20.85 -9.20
C ARG A 177 2.10 -22.07 -8.69
N GLU A 178 2.01 -22.26 -7.38
CA GLU A 178 1.48 -23.46 -6.74
C GLU A 178 -0.03 -23.38 -6.47
N SER A 179 -0.54 -22.23 -6.01
CA SER A 179 -1.95 -22.04 -5.68
C SER A 179 -2.81 -21.72 -6.90
N LEU A 180 -2.22 -21.07 -7.91
CA LEU A 180 -2.99 -20.45 -9.00
C LEU A 180 -2.57 -20.92 -10.40
N GLY A 181 -1.47 -21.68 -10.52
CA GLY A 181 -0.97 -22.18 -11.81
C GLY A 181 -0.44 -21.09 -12.77
N PHE A 182 -0.18 -19.88 -12.28
CA PHE A 182 0.22 -18.74 -13.11
C PHE A 182 1.69 -18.84 -13.55
N ARG A 183 1.99 -18.34 -14.77
CA ARG A 183 3.35 -18.02 -15.19
C ARG A 183 3.65 -16.56 -14.86
N SER A 184 4.45 -16.31 -13.83
CA SER A 184 4.87 -14.96 -13.44
C SER A 184 6.06 -14.47 -14.28
N ASN A 185 5.99 -13.23 -14.78
CA ASN A 185 7.13 -12.51 -15.35
C ASN A 185 7.35 -11.25 -14.52
N LEU A 186 8.22 -11.33 -13.50
CA LEU A 186 8.64 -10.16 -12.73
C LEU A 186 9.83 -9.48 -13.42
N GLY A 187 9.78 -8.16 -13.55
CA GLY A 187 10.82 -7.38 -14.25
C GLY A 187 12.18 -7.46 -13.54
N ASN A 188 13.22 -7.87 -14.27
CA ASN A 188 14.60 -7.82 -13.80
C ASN A 188 15.22 -6.45 -14.12
N ALA A 189 15.80 -5.78 -13.12
CA ALA A 189 16.49 -4.51 -13.31
C ALA A 189 17.87 -4.73 -13.96
N ALA A 190 17.89 -4.98 -15.26
CA ALA A 190 19.09 -4.92 -16.10
C ALA A 190 18.75 -4.18 -17.40
N GLY A 191 18.58 -2.86 -17.30
CA GLY A 191 18.23 -2.04 -18.46
C GLY A 191 18.21 -0.53 -18.25
N ALA A 192 18.68 0.01 -17.13
CA ALA A 192 18.90 1.45 -16.97
C ALA A 192 20.38 1.79 -17.24
N ALA A 193 20.84 1.51 -18.45
CA ALA A 193 22.10 2.01 -18.97
C ALA A 193 21.89 2.53 -20.39
N GLY A 194 21.68 3.84 -20.49
CA GLY A 194 21.98 4.62 -21.69
C GLY A 194 20.87 4.73 -22.72
N ILE A 195 20.03 5.76 -22.57
CA ILE A 195 19.68 6.64 -23.69
C ILE A 195 19.79 8.08 -23.15
N ARG A 196 20.49 8.91 -23.92
CA ARG A 196 20.85 10.31 -23.62
C ARG A 196 19.64 11.22 -23.49
#